data_AF-A0A399F2B1-F1
#
_entry.id   AF-A0A399F2B1-F1
#
_cell.length_a   1.000
_cell.length_b   1.000
_cell.length_c   1.000
_cell.angle_alpha   90.00
_cell.angle_beta   90.00
_cell.angle_gamma   90.00
#
_symmetry.space_group_name_H-M   'P 1'
#
loop_
_entity.id
_entity.type
_entity.pdbx_description
1 polymer ?
#
loop_
_entity_poly.entity_id
_entity_poly.type
_entity_poly.pdbx_seq_one_letter_code
_entity_poly.pdbx_strand_id
1 'polypeptide(L)'
;METPQPKRLRRRKPGDLAQLRAVLWGMLLEAEAIARDAGQDVHARLKAISALATTAGAYLKATEQADLEARVQALEAALQQQPRMRKVL
;
A
#
# COMPACT_ATOMS: atom_id res chain seq x y z
N MET A 1 25.68 -13.77 -37.93
CA MET A 1 25.45 -13.62 -36.48
C MET A 1 24.19 -12.80 -36.30
N GLU A 2 23.08 -13.43 -35.90
CA GLU A 2 21.82 -12.73 -35.63
C GLU A 2 21.84 -12.16 -34.22
N THR A 3 21.64 -10.85 -34.08
CA THR A 3 21.52 -10.15 -32.80
C THR A 3 20.16 -10.44 -32.18
N PRO A 4 20.08 -10.92 -30.93
CA PRO A 4 18.80 -11.19 -30.29
C PRO A 4 18.04 -9.89 -30.05
N GLN A 5 16.81 -9.80 -30.60
CA GLN A 5 15.98 -8.61 -30.41
C GLN A 5 15.54 -8.46 -28.94
N PRO A 6 15.54 -7.25 -28.39
CA PRO A 6 15.14 -7.01 -27.01
C PRO A 6 13.65 -7.27 -26.82
N LYS A 7 13.33 -8.28 -25.99
CA LYS A 7 11.96 -8.64 -25.62
C LYS A 7 11.35 -7.50 -24.80
N ARG A 8 10.37 -6.78 -25.38
CA ARG A 8 9.67 -5.68 -24.71
C ARG A 8 9.03 -6.17 -23.40
N LEU A 9 9.39 -5.53 -22.28
CA LEU A 9 8.80 -5.79 -20.98
C LEU A 9 7.31 -5.44 -21.02
N ARG A 10 6.47 -6.43 -20.70
CA ARG A 10 5.01 -6.28 -20.69
C ARG A 10 4.63 -5.29 -19.58
N ARG A 11 4.09 -4.12 -19.94
CA ARG A 11 3.57 -3.15 -18.96
C ARG A 11 2.43 -3.83 -18.18
N ARG A 12 2.61 -3.95 -16.87
CA ARG A 12 1.55 -4.42 -15.96
C ARG A 12 0.50 -3.32 -15.84
N LYS A 13 -0.76 -3.71 -15.64
CA LYS A 13 -1.83 -2.76 -15.33
C LYS A 13 -1.49 -2.05 -14.01
N PRO A 14 -1.84 -0.75 -13.86
CA PRO A 14 -1.72 -0.09 -12.58
C PRO A 14 -2.57 -0.86 -11.54
N GLY A 15 -1.99 -1.15 -10.38
CA GLY A 15 -2.70 -1.78 -9.27
C GLY A 15 -3.61 -0.79 -8.54
N ASP A 16 -4.47 -1.31 -7.67
CA ASP A 16 -5.31 -0.49 -6.79
C ASP A 16 -4.78 -0.47 -5.33
N LEU A 17 -5.36 0.39 -4.49
CA LEU A 17 -4.94 0.55 -3.09
C LEU A 17 -5.20 -0.71 -2.25
N ALA A 18 -6.25 -1.47 -2.54
CA ALA A 18 -6.54 -2.72 -1.83
C ALA A 18 -5.49 -3.79 -2.15
N GLN A 19 -5.09 -3.91 -3.42
CA GLN A 19 -4.01 -4.78 -3.87
C GLN A 19 -2.68 -4.37 -3.23
N LEU A 20 -2.37 -3.08 -3.16
CA LEU A 20 -1.16 -2.60 -2.50
C LEU A 20 -1.13 -3.01 -1.02
N ARG A 21 -2.24 -2.79 -0.29
CA ARG A 21 -2.34 -3.21 1.13
C ARG A 21 -2.16 -4.71 1.28
N ALA A 22 -2.76 -5.52 0.42
CA ALA A 22 -2.62 -6.98 0.47
C ALA A 22 -1.16 -7.42 0.24
N VAL A 23 -0.46 -6.81 -0.73
CA VAL A 23 0.96 -7.10 -0.99
C VAL A 23 1.84 -6.70 0.20
N LEU A 24 1.65 -5.49 0.73
CA LEU A 24 2.41 -5.01 1.88
C LEU A 24 2.16 -5.86 3.13
N TRP A 25 0.93 -6.31 3.35
CA TRP A 25 0.60 -7.23 4.44
C TRP A 25 1.31 -8.57 4.27
N GLY A 26 1.30 -9.16 3.07
CA GLY A 26 2.04 -10.37 2.78
C GLY A 26 3.54 -10.22 3.07
N MET A 27 4.13 -9.11 2.66
CA MET A 27 5.54 -8.81 2.93
C MET A 27 5.85 -8.69 4.43
N LEU A 28 4.94 -8.13 5.23
CA LEU A 28 5.08 -8.08 6.69
C LEU A 28 5.14 -9.48 7.29
N LEU A 29 4.23 -10.37 6.89
CA LEU A 29 4.18 -11.75 7.40
C LEU A 29 5.43 -12.54 7.02
N GLU A 30 5.91 -12.41 5.78
CA GLU A 30 7.12 -13.07 5.31
C GLU A 30 8.37 -12.57 6.05
N ALA A 31 8.52 -11.25 6.19
CA ALA A 31 9.66 -10.68 6.90
C ALA A 31 9.63 -11.03 8.40
N GLU A 32 8.43 -11.12 9.01
CA GLU A 32 8.26 -11.59 10.38
C GLU A 32 8.70 -13.05 10.54
N ALA A 33 8.29 -13.93 9.62
CA ALA A 33 8.68 -15.33 9.64
C ALA A 33 10.22 -15.49 9.59
N ILE A 34 10.88 -14.77 8.67
CA ILE A 34 12.35 -14.79 8.55
C ILE A 34 13.03 -14.24 9.81
N ALA A 35 12.51 -13.14 10.38
CA ALA A 35 13.10 -12.52 11.57
C ALA A 35 13.04 -13.44 12.81
N ARG A 36 11.96 -14.21 12.94
CA ARG A 36 11.70 -15.13 14.06
C ARG A 36 12.39 -16.48 13.93
N ASP A 37 12.72 -16.91 12.72
CA ASP A 37 13.40 -18.19 12.48
C ASP A 37 14.86 -18.15 12.99
N ALA A 38 15.11 -18.86 14.09
CA ALA A 38 16.43 -18.97 14.71
C ALA A 38 17.42 -19.81 13.88
N GLY A 39 16.95 -20.55 12.87
CA GLY A 39 17.78 -21.26 11.91
C GLY A 39 18.34 -20.38 10.79
N GLN A 40 17.85 -19.15 10.65
CA GLN A 40 18.37 -18.20 9.66
C GLN A 40 19.68 -17.56 10.11
N ASP A 41 20.53 -17.23 9.12
CA ASP A 41 21.72 -16.43 9.34
C ASP A 41 21.38 -15.07 9.98
N VAL A 42 22.28 -14.58 10.84
CA VAL A 42 22.09 -13.32 11.60
C VAL A 42 21.86 -12.14 10.66
N HIS A 43 22.58 -12.05 9.54
CA HIS A 43 22.38 -10.95 8.60
C HIS A 43 21.05 -11.04 7.87
N ALA A 44 20.56 -12.25 7.56
CA ALA A 44 19.23 -12.43 6.98
C ALA A 44 18.14 -11.95 7.94
N ARG A 45 18.26 -12.30 9.23
CA ARG A 45 17.32 -11.85 10.28
C ARG A 45 17.35 -10.33 10.46
N LEU A 46 18.52 -9.70 10.50
CA LEU A 46 18.64 -8.24 10.60
C LEU A 46 18.01 -7.53 9.40
N LYS A 47 18.23 -8.03 8.18
CA LYS A 47 17.59 -7.50 6.98
C LYS A 47 16.06 -7.63 7.03
N ALA A 48 15.56 -8.75 7.52
CA ALA A 48 14.13 -8.97 7.70
C ALA A 48 13.52 -7.97 8.71
N ILE A 49 14.21 -7.68 9.82
CA ILE A 49 13.80 -6.66 10.80
C ILE A 49 13.76 -5.25 10.17
N SER A 50 14.77 -4.89 9.37
CA SER A 50 14.76 -3.60 8.65
C SER A 50 13.65 -3.52 7.59
N ALA A 51 13.39 -4.64 6.90
CA ALA A 51 12.30 -4.74 5.93
C ALA A 51 10.94 -4.61 6.62
N LEU A 52 10.77 -5.20 7.81
CA LEU A 52 9.56 -5.04 8.63
C LEU A 52 9.30 -3.56 8.95
N ALA A 53 10.28 -2.84 9.49
CA ALA A 53 10.12 -1.43 9.83
C ALA A 53 9.70 -0.58 8.62
N THR A 54 10.34 -0.83 7.46
CA THR A 54 10.06 -0.12 6.22
C THR A 54 8.66 -0.44 5.69
N THR A 55 8.31 -1.73 5.64
CA THR A 55 7.02 -2.20 5.11
C THR A 55 5.88 -1.80 6.03
N ALA A 56 6.08 -1.80 7.35
CA ALA A 56 5.09 -1.32 8.32
C ALA A 56 4.77 0.15 8.11
N GLY A 57 5.79 1.00 7.94
CA GLY A 57 5.60 2.41 7.62
C GLY A 57 4.87 2.64 6.28
N ALA A 58 5.19 1.84 5.26
CA ALA A 58 4.48 1.90 3.98
C ALA A 58 3.01 1.44 4.10
N TYR A 59 2.75 0.38 4.86
CA TYR A 59 1.41 -0.13 5.11
C TYR A 59 0.55 0.90 5.86
N LEU A 60 1.11 1.53 6.90
CA LEU A 60 0.42 2.58 7.66
C LEU A 60 -0.04 3.73 6.76
N LYS A 61 0.86 4.24 5.90
CA LYS A 61 0.53 5.30 4.94
C LYS A 61 -0.58 4.89 3.97
N ALA A 62 -0.55 3.64 3.48
CA ALA A 62 -1.59 3.13 2.60
C ALA A 62 -2.97 3.03 3.31
N THR A 63 -2.98 2.70 4.61
CA THR A 63 -4.22 2.68 5.40
C THR A 63 -4.73 4.08 5.73
N GLU A 64 -3.85 5.01 6.07
CA GLU A 64 -4.21 6.41 6.34
C GLU A 64 -4.81 7.07 5.10
N GLN A 65 -4.23 6.83 3.93
CA GLN A 65 -4.78 7.35 2.67
C GLN A 65 -6.21 6.86 2.42
N ALA A 66 -6.49 5.57 2.68
CA ALA A 66 -7.84 5.02 2.55
C ALA A 66 -8.84 5.66 3.52
N ASP A 67 -8.43 5.90 4.77
CA ASP A 67 -9.27 6.58 5.76
C ASP A 67 -9.57 8.03 5.36
N LEU A 68 -8.54 8.76 4.91
CA LEU A 68 -8.69 10.14 4.43
C LEU A 68 -9.63 10.21 3.23
N GLU A 69 -9.51 9.31 2.25
CA GLU A 69 -10.42 9.24 1.10
C GLU A 69 -11.87 9.00 1.54
N ALA A 70 -12.09 8.07 2.48
CA ALA A 70 -13.42 7.79 3.01
C ALA A 70 -14.02 9.00 3.74
N ARG A 71 -13.21 9.71 4.53
CA ARG A 71 -13.63 10.93 5.25
C ARG A 71 -13.97 12.07 4.31
N VAL A 72 -13.19 12.27 3.25
CA VAL A 72 -13.48 13.28 2.22
C VAL A 72 -14.79 12.98 1.52
N GLN A 73 -15.00 11.72 1.10
CA GLN A 73 -16.25 11.31 0.45
C GLN A 73 -17.47 11.52 1.36
N ALA A 74 -17.35 11.21 2.66
CA ALA A 74 -18.42 11.45 3.62
C ALA A 74 -18.75 12.95 3.78
N LEU A 75 -17.73 13.81 3.82
CA LEU A 75 -17.90 15.26 3.88
C LEU A 75 -18.55 15.82 2.61
N GLU A 76 -18.11 15.36 1.43
CA GLU A 76 -18.68 15.76 0.14
C GLU A 76 -20.16 15.34 0.03
N ALA A 77 -20.49 14.13 0.47
CA ALA A 77 -21.88 13.66 0.52
C ALA A 77 -22.73 14.50 1.48
N ALA A 78 -22.21 14.85 2.66
CA ALA A 78 -22.90 15.70 3.62
C ALA A 78 -23.16 17.12 3.08
N LEU A 79 -22.20 17.70 2.36
CA LEU A 79 -22.35 19.01 1.71
C LEU A 79 -23.41 18.98 0.60
N GLN A 80 -23.50 17.90 -0.18
CA GLN A 80 -24.53 17.74 -1.21
C GLN A 80 -25.94 17.60 -0.62
N GLN A 81 -26.07 17.08 0.60
CA GLN A 81 -27.34 16.90 1.29
C GLN A 81 -27.80 18.16 2.05
N GLN A 82 -26.95 19.17 2.24
CA GLN A 82 -27.38 20.41 2.85
C GLN A 82 -28.35 21.15 1.92
N PRO A 83 -29.61 21.39 2.35
CA PRO A 83 -30.53 22.20 1.57
C PRO A 83 -29.92 23.60 1.43
N ARG A 84 -29.78 24.08 0.18
CA ARG A 84 -29.33 25.45 -0.10
C ARG A 84 -30.11 26.40 0.80
N MET A 85 -29.44 26.99 1.80
CA MET A 85 -30.09 27.94 2.70
C MET A 85 -30.77 28.99 1.83
N ARG A 86 -32.11 29.06 1.93
CA ARG A 86 -32.92 30.05 1.22
C ARG A 86 -32.31 31.40 1.57
N LYS A 87 -31.82 32.14 0.56
CA LYS A 87 -31.53 33.56 0.71
C LYS A 87 -32.82 34.21 1.19
N VAL A 88 -32.83 34.63 2.46
CA VAL A 88 -33.88 35.51 2.96
C VAL A 88 -33.62 36.85 2.30
N LEU A 89 -34.52 37.23 1.40
CA LEU A 89 -34.56 38.54 0.75
C LEU A 89 -34.96 39.61 1.75
#